data_AF-A0AAN9BPQ1-F1
#
_entry.id   AF-A0AAN9BPQ1-F1
#
_cell.length_a   1.000
_cell.length_b   1.000
_cell.length_c   1.000
_cell.angle_alpha   90.00
_cell.angle_beta   90.00
_cell.angle_gamma   90.00
#
_symmetry.space_group_name_H-M   'P 1'
#
loop_
_entity.id
_entity.type
_entity.pdbx_description
1 polymer ?
#
loop_
_entity_poly.entity_id
_entity_poly.type
_entity_poly.pdbx_seq_one_letter_code
_entity_poly.pdbx_strand_id
1 'polypeptide(L)'
;MGLTTTVMLLLVVTIAHAWSSKQVCRRNAWLEKPCAAPEDCKVKMSECFKGRCLCTPGFYYSIRSNTCVTQCSPSDLSDSYLTYLDSFLHSSLAYYEQESELTADSLQNCSALCLSQQLCHSFGFLTGIGLHACLMFDVIAADVIPTRFSRVFSETFSHVGVQATSTFYQRKCA
;
A
#
# COMPACT_ATOMS: atom_id res chain seq x y z
N MET A 1 -61.55 9.44 21.45
CA MET A 1 -60.73 8.24 21.72
C MET A 1 -60.18 7.75 20.38
N GLY A 2 -58.91 8.01 20.06
CA GLY A 2 -58.39 7.67 18.72
C GLY A 2 -57.02 8.27 18.40
N LEU A 3 -56.11 8.32 19.38
CA LEU A 3 -54.79 8.95 19.24
C LEU A 3 -53.65 8.04 19.73
N THR A 4 -53.82 6.71 19.63
CA THR A 4 -52.85 5.75 20.18
C THR A 4 -52.15 4.88 19.14
N THR A 5 -52.68 4.74 17.92
CA THR A 5 -52.12 3.83 16.91
C THR A 5 -51.06 4.48 16.00
N THR A 6 -51.20 5.77 15.67
CA THR A 6 -50.25 6.47 14.78
C THR A 6 -48.89 6.75 15.45
N VAL A 7 -48.90 7.01 16.77
CA VAL A 7 -47.68 7.28 17.55
C VAL A 7 -46.83 6.02 17.75
N MET A 8 -47.47 4.86 17.91
CA MET A 8 -46.79 3.56 18.03
C MET A 8 -46.05 3.16 16.75
N LEU A 9 -46.63 3.41 15.56
CA LEU A 9 -45.97 3.09 14.28
C LEU A 9 -44.73 3.98 14.02
N LEU A 10 -44.75 5.26 14.42
CA LEU A 10 -43.59 6.14 14.30
C LEU A 10 -42.43 5.75 15.22
N LEU A 11 -42.73 5.18 16.40
CA LEU A 11 -41.70 4.66 17.31
C LEU A 11 -41.04 3.39 16.76
N VAL A 12 -41.80 2.48 16.13
CA VAL A 12 -41.21 1.27 15.53
C VAL A 12 -40.33 1.62 14.32
N VAL A 13 -40.75 2.59 13.49
CA VAL A 13 -39.96 3.05 12.34
C VAL A 13 -38.68 3.77 12.76
N THR A 14 -38.68 4.52 13.87
CA THR A 14 -37.46 5.18 14.36
C THR A 14 -36.46 4.20 14.98
N ILE A 15 -36.93 3.12 15.62
CA ILE A 15 -36.04 2.08 16.17
C ILE A 15 -35.44 1.22 15.05
N ALA A 16 -36.17 0.99 13.95
CA ALA A 16 -35.67 0.23 12.80
C ALA A 16 -34.59 0.96 11.97
N HIS A 17 -34.51 2.29 12.03
CA HIS A 17 -33.45 3.07 11.36
C HIS A 17 -32.15 3.16 12.17
N ALA A 18 -32.10 2.62 13.39
CA ALA A 18 -30.90 2.61 14.23
C ALA A 18 -30.09 1.29 14.16
N TRP A 19 -30.40 0.41 13.21
CA TRP A 19 -29.70 -0.86 13.01
C TRP A 19 -29.29 -1.04 11.55
N SER A 20 -28.32 -0.25 11.10
CA SER A 20 -27.55 -0.60 9.91
C SER A 20 -26.14 -0.02 9.97
N SER A 21 -25.17 -0.92 9.88
CA SER A 21 -23.73 -0.70 9.73
C SER A 21 -22.99 0.04 10.86
N LYS A 22 -22.75 -0.66 11.99
CA LYS A 22 -21.38 -0.65 12.52
C LYS A 22 -20.51 -1.45 11.55
N GLN A 23 -20.24 -0.87 10.38
CA GLN A 23 -19.02 -1.21 9.64
C GLN A 23 -17.90 -0.63 10.48
N VAL A 24 -17.44 -1.40 11.47
CA VAL A 24 -16.13 -1.14 12.05
C VAL A 24 -15.20 -1.26 10.86
N CYS A 25 -14.70 -0.14 10.34
CA CYS A 25 -13.43 -0.16 9.62
C CYS A 25 -12.51 -0.90 10.57
N ARG A 26 -12.24 -2.18 10.28
CA ARG A 26 -11.31 -3.00 11.06
C ARG A 26 -9.98 -2.30 10.87
N ARG A 27 -9.72 -1.31 11.73
CA ARG A 27 -8.49 -0.55 11.72
C ARG A 27 -7.44 -1.61 11.97
N ASN A 28 -6.60 -1.83 10.98
CA ASN A 28 -5.61 -2.90 10.91
C ASN A 28 -4.76 -2.82 12.18
N ALA A 29 -5.12 -3.54 13.24
CA ALA A 29 -4.62 -3.25 14.58
C ALA A 29 -3.13 -3.61 14.73
N TRP A 30 -2.51 -4.17 13.72
CA TRP A 30 -1.11 -4.57 13.71
C TRP A 30 -0.31 -3.88 12.60
N LEU A 31 -0.92 -3.57 11.45
CA LEU A 31 -0.24 -2.99 10.31
C LEU A 31 0.24 -1.58 10.66
N GLU A 32 1.48 -1.27 10.27
CA GLU A 32 2.18 -0.01 10.56
C GLU A 32 2.42 0.29 12.05
N LYS A 33 2.13 -0.64 12.96
CA LYS A 33 2.50 -0.47 14.38
C LYS A 33 4.03 -0.41 14.52
N PRO A 34 4.54 0.39 15.47
CA PRO A 34 5.96 0.43 15.76
C PRO A 34 6.44 -0.93 16.25
N CYS A 35 7.66 -1.30 15.87
CA CYS A 35 8.37 -2.50 16.31
C CYS A 35 9.86 -2.19 16.44
N ALA A 36 10.53 -2.91 17.32
CA ALA A 36 11.99 -2.88 17.46
C ALA A 36 12.62 -4.18 16.96
N ALA A 37 11.87 -5.28 16.99
CA ALA A 37 12.37 -6.60 16.62
C ALA A 37 11.31 -7.41 15.83
N PRO A 38 11.71 -8.43 15.04
CA PRO A 38 10.80 -9.24 14.24
C PRO A 38 9.63 -9.86 15.04
N GLU A 39 9.88 -10.26 16.28
CA GLU A 39 8.90 -10.89 17.19
C GLU A 39 7.74 -9.97 17.62
N ASP A 40 7.89 -8.65 17.48
CA ASP A 40 6.82 -7.70 17.74
C ASP A 40 5.67 -7.85 16.72
N CYS A 41 6.00 -8.30 15.50
CA CYS A 41 5.08 -8.48 14.39
C CYS A 41 4.57 -9.93 14.34
N LYS A 42 3.55 -10.21 15.15
CA LYS A 42 3.02 -11.57 15.36
C LYS A 42 2.22 -12.16 14.21
N VAL A 43 1.89 -11.37 13.19
CA VAL A 43 1.10 -11.85 12.05
C VAL A 43 1.99 -12.71 11.16
N LYS A 44 1.46 -13.84 10.69
CA LYS A 44 2.20 -14.73 9.78
C LYS A 44 2.62 -13.95 8.52
N MET A 45 3.85 -14.15 8.06
CA MET A 45 4.44 -13.46 6.90
C MET A 45 4.50 -11.93 7.07
N SER A 46 4.47 -11.45 8.31
CA SER A 46 4.81 -10.06 8.65
C SER A 46 6.23 -9.99 9.19
N GLU A 47 6.87 -8.84 9.02
CA GLU A 47 8.18 -8.55 9.58
C GLU A 47 8.22 -7.12 10.15
N CYS A 48 9.20 -6.89 11.03
CA CYS A 48 9.54 -5.54 11.46
C CYS A 48 10.41 -4.86 10.40
N PHE A 49 9.76 -4.14 9.48
CA PHE A 49 10.43 -3.44 8.39
C PHE A 49 10.62 -1.98 8.76
N LYS A 50 11.88 -1.54 8.91
CA LYS A 50 12.23 -0.14 9.23
C LYS A 50 11.43 0.41 10.44
N GLY A 51 11.29 -0.42 11.47
CA GLY A 51 10.60 -0.06 12.72
C GLY A 51 9.08 -0.09 12.65
N ARG A 52 8.47 -0.66 11.58
CA ARG A 52 7.03 -0.86 11.47
C ARG A 52 6.69 -2.29 11.09
N CYS A 53 5.59 -2.81 11.63
CA CYS A 53 5.06 -4.10 11.20
C CYS A 53 4.38 -3.97 9.84
N LEU A 54 4.96 -4.62 8.83
CA LEU A 54 4.43 -4.72 7.47
C LEU A 54 4.37 -6.19 7.06
N CYS A 55 3.67 -6.49 5.97
CA CYS A 55 3.90 -7.77 5.31
C CYS A 55 5.33 -7.81 4.80
N THR A 56 5.97 -8.97 4.89
CA THR A 56 7.28 -9.19 4.27
C THR A 56 7.19 -8.83 2.78
N PRO A 57 8.16 -8.08 2.22
CA PRO A 57 8.18 -7.78 0.79
C PRO A 57 7.94 -9.05 -0.03
N GLY A 58 6.92 -9.01 -0.90
CA GLY A 58 6.48 -10.16 -1.69
C GLY A 58 5.19 -10.84 -1.19
N PHE A 59 4.66 -10.43 -0.04
CA PHE A 59 3.31 -10.81 0.38
C PHE A 59 2.37 -9.62 0.25
N TYR A 60 1.14 -9.88 -0.21
CA TYR A 60 0.09 -8.86 -0.22
C TYR A 60 -0.50 -8.71 1.18
N TYR A 61 -0.75 -7.48 1.60
CA TYR A 61 -1.67 -7.26 2.72
C TYR A 61 -3.11 -7.37 2.22
N SER A 62 -3.88 -8.32 2.73
CA SER A 62 -5.32 -8.44 2.44
C SER A 62 -6.15 -7.66 3.45
N ILE A 63 -6.91 -6.69 2.95
CA ILE A 63 -7.80 -5.84 3.74
C ILE A 63 -8.93 -6.68 4.34
N ARG A 64 -9.58 -7.54 3.53
CA ARG A 64 -10.64 -8.44 3.99
C ARG A 64 -10.22 -9.34 5.14
N SER A 65 -9.07 -10.00 5.01
CA SER A 65 -8.59 -10.97 6.00
C SER A 65 -7.73 -10.37 7.11
N ASN A 66 -7.32 -9.10 6.96
CA ASN A 66 -6.42 -8.39 7.87
C ASN A 66 -5.13 -9.18 8.17
N THR A 67 -4.56 -9.84 7.15
CA THR A 67 -3.32 -10.63 7.24
C THR A 67 -2.54 -10.56 5.93
N CYS A 68 -1.35 -11.16 5.91
CA CYS A 68 -0.51 -11.25 4.73
C CYS A 68 -0.85 -12.52 3.95
N VAL A 69 -1.01 -12.40 2.63
CA VAL A 69 -1.37 -13.48 1.72
C VAL A 69 -0.37 -13.56 0.57
N THR A 70 -0.18 -14.76 0.03
CA THR A 70 0.74 -15.03 -1.08
C THR A 70 0.18 -14.64 -2.44
N GLN A 71 -1.14 -14.62 -2.58
CA GLN A 71 -1.81 -14.42 -3.86
C GLN A 71 -2.85 -13.32 -3.73
N CYS A 72 -2.93 -12.49 -4.76
CA CYS A 72 -3.99 -11.54 -4.97
C CYS A 72 -4.34 -11.57 -6.46
N SER A 73 -5.60 -11.77 -6.80
CA SER A 73 -6.03 -11.67 -8.20
C SER A 73 -5.85 -10.23 -8.69
N PRO A 74 -5.53 -10.00 -9.96
CA PRO A 74 -5.46 -8.65 -10.52
C PRO A 74 -6.77 -7.85 -10.31
N SER A 75 -7.92 -8.52 -10.34
CA SER A 75 -9.23 -7.93 -10.06
C SER A 75 -9.46 -7.54 -8.60
N ASP A 76 -8.68 -8.11 -7.68
CA ASP A 76 -8.81 -7.91 -6.24
C ASP A 76 -7.74 -6.93 -5.70
N LEU A 77 -6.95 -6.31 -6.58
CA LEU A 77 -5.99 -5.29 -6.17
C LEU A 77 -6.72 -4.03 -5.68
N SER A 78 -6.43 -3.62 -4.46
CA SER A 78 -6.94 -2.39 -3.85
C SER A 78 -6.30 -1.15 -4.48
N ASP A 79 -6.97 -0.02 -4.31
CA ASP A 79 -6.50 1.34 -4.57
C ASP A 79 -5.52 1.89 -3.52
N SER A 80 -5.15 1.09 -2.53
CA SER A 80 -4.25 1.48 -1.44
C SER A 80 -2.96 0.66 -1.44
N TYR A 81 -1.92 1.21 -0.82
CA TYR A 81 -0.56 0.70 -0.92
C TYR A 81 0.05 0.35 0.44
N LEU A 82 0.87 -0.69 0.46
CA LEU A 82 1.85 -0.96 1.49
C LEU A 82 3.16 -0.26 1.11
N THR A 83 3.74 0.47 2.06
CA THR A 83 4.88 1.37 1.81
C THR A 83 6.15 0.82 2.44
N TYR A 84 7.20 0.66 1.65
CA TYR A 84 8.51 0.17 2.08
C TYR A 84 9.57 1.25 1.88
N LEU A 85 9.94 1.93 2.97
CA LEU A 85 10.91 3.03 2.97
C LEU A 85 12.33 2.55 2.68
N ASP A 86 13.11 3.39 1.99
CA ASP A 86 14.50 3.13 1.57
C ASP A 86 14.65 1.80 0.83
N SER A 87 13.66 1.43 0.02
CA SER A 87 13.67 0.18 -0.72
C SER A 87 13.24 0.40 -2.16
N PHE A 88 13.65 -0.51 -3.03
CA PHE A 88 13.37 -0.39 -4.45
C PHE A 88 13.34 -1.76 -5.13
N LEU A 89 12.54 -1.84 -6.20
CA LEU A 89 12.72 -2.82 -7.25
C LEU A 89 13.63 -2.22 -8.30
N HIS A 90 14.59 -3.02 -8.78
CA HIS A 90 15.57 -2.59 -9.76
C HIS A 90 14.88 -2.07 -11.04
N SER A 91 15.31 -0.91 -11.54
CA SER A 91 14.68 -0.20 -12.67
C SER A 91 14.56 -1.04 -13.95
N SER A 92 15.49 -1.98 -14.18
CA SER A 92 15.42 -2.92 -15.32
C SER A 92 14.17 -3.82 -15.35
N LEU A 93 13.38 -3.86 -14.28
CA LEU A 93 12.10 -4.57 -14.23
C LEU A 93 10.91 -3.67 -14.52
N ALA A 94 11.11 -2.35 -14.56
CA ALA A 94 10.03 -1.40 -14.81
C ALA A 94 9.55 -1.57 -16.25
N TYR A 95 8.25 -1.74 -16.43
CA TYR A 95 7.65 -1.72 -17.77
C TYR A 95 7.39 -0.28 -18.23
N TYR A 96 7.35 0.66 -17.28
CA TYR A 96 7.18 2.09 -17.53
C TYR A 96 8.02 2.89 -16.53
N GLU A 97 8.73 3.87 -17.06
CA GLU A 97 9.59 4.77 -16.31
C GLU A 97 9.27 6.21 -16.74
N GLN A 98 9.00 7.05 -15.74
CA GLN A 98 8.80 8.48 -15.93
C GLN A 98 9.79 9.23 -15.05
N GLU A 99 10.74 9.91 -15.67
CA GLU A 99 11.65 10.85 -15.04
C GLU A 99 11.19 12.28 -15.33
N SER A 100 11.23 13.16 -14.33
CA SER A 100 10.88 14.57 -14.52
C SER A 100 11.81 15.49 -13.75
N GLU A 101 12.31 16.52 -14.44
CA GLU A 101 13.02 17.67 -13.85
C GLU A 101 12.05 18.66 -13.16
N LEU A 102 10.73 18.48 -13.34
CA LEU A 102 9.70 19.41 -12.88
C LEU A 102 9.10 18.99 -11.53
N THR A 103 8.97 19.99 -10.66
CA THR A 103 8.42 20.00 -9.30
C THR A 103 6.94 19.56 -9.15
N ALA A 104 6.34 18.96 -10.18
CA ALA A 104 4.93 18.56 -10.24
C ALA A 104 4.69 17.03 -10.19
N ASP A 105 5.74 16.22 -10.19
CA ASP A 105 5.65 14.76 -10.04
C ASP A 105 5.49 14.39 -8.57
N SER A 106 4.27 14.59 -8.09
CA SER A 106 3.88 14.15 -6.75
C SER A 106 3.80 12.63 -6.70
N LEU A 107 4.16 12.05 -5.55
CA LEU A 107 3.82 10.68 -5.18
C LEU A 107 2.34 10.35 -5.52
N GLN A 108 1.45 11.34 -5.40
CA GLN A 108 0.04 11.19 -5.73
C GLN A 108 -0.19 10.96 -7.23
N ASN A 109 0.54 11.64 -8.11
CA ASN A 109 0.48 11.42 -9.56
C ASN A 109 1.02 10.04 -9.92
N CYS A 110 2.18 9.63 -9.37
CA CYS A 110 2.75 8.30 -9.61
C CYS A 110 1.79 7.19 -9.12
N SER A 111 1.19 7.38 -7.94
CA SER A 111 0.15 6.52 -7.40
C SER A 111 -1.09 6.47 -8.28
N ALA A 112 -1.62 7.63 -8.72
CA ALA A 112 -2.81 7.71 -9.57
C ALA A 112 -2.56 7.08 -10.94
N LEU A 113 -1.38 7.28 -11.51
CA LEU A 113 -0.96 6.63 -12.75
C LEU A 113 -0.99 5.11 -12.57
N CYS A 114 -0.44 4.58 -11.47
CA CYS A 114 -0.48 3.14 -11.19
C CYS A 114 -1.92 2.63 -11.07
N LEU A 115 -2.79 3.35 -10.36
CA LEU A 115 -4.20 2.97 -10.25
C LEU A 115 -4.96 2.97 -11.59
N SER A 116 -4.54 3.82 -12.53
CA SER A 116 -5.13 3.86 -13.88
C SER A 116 -4.72 2.68 -14.77
N GLN A 117 -3.63 1.99 -14.42
CA GLN A 117 -3.09 0.88 -15.19
C GLN A 117 -3.51 -0.46 -14.58
N GLN A 118 -4.21 -1.30 -15.37
CA GLN A 118 -4.64 -2.62 -14.91
C GLN A 118 -3.47 -3.54 -14.53
N LEU A 119 -2.34 -3.37 -15.21
CA LEU A 119 -1.15 -4.18 -14.98
C LEU A 119 -0.31 -3.68 -13.81
N CYS A 120 -0.54 -2.48 -13.25
CA CYS A 120 0.33 -1.97 -12.20
C CYS A 120 0.03 -2.68 -10.87
N HIS A 121 1.00 -3.46 -10.40
CA HIS A 121 0.98 -4.18 -9.13
C HIS A 121 1.77 -3.42 -8.06
N SER A 122 2.82 -2.72 -8.48
CA SER A 122 3.65 -1.91 -7.60
C SER A 122 4.36 -0.79 -8.35
N PHE A 123 4.88 0.19 -7.61
CA PHE A 123 5.72 1.23 -8.17
C PHE A 123 6.83 1.64 -7.20
N GLY A 124 7.93 2.13 -7.75
CA GLY A 124 9.01 2.81 -7.03
C GLY A 124 8.89 4.31 -7.24
N PHE A 125 9.10 5.08 -6.18
CA PHE A 125 9.20 6.53 -6.26
C PHE A 125 10.55 6.97 -5.73
N LEU A 126 11.36 7.54 -6.61
CA LEU A 126 12.69 8.04 -6.31
C LEU A 126 12.63 9.55 -6.13
N THR A 127 13.26 10.04 -5.08
CA THR A 127 13.38 11.47 -4.80
C THR A 127 14.82 11.82 -4.46
N GLY A 128 15.36 12.83 -5.11
CA GLY A 128 16.69 13.37 -4.85
C GLY A 128 16.77 14.83 -5.30
N ILE A 129 17.90 15.48 -5.06
CA ILE A 129 18.13 16.85 -5.52
C ILE A 129 18.07 16.86 -7.06
N GLY A 130 17.02 17.48 -7.61
CA GLY A 130 16.79 17.56 -9.05
C GLY A 130 16.36 16.23 -9.71
N LEU A 131 15.96 15.22 -8.93
CA LEU A 131 15.50 13.93 -9.44
C LEU A 131 14.16 13.55 -8.81
N HIS A 132 13.15 13.41 -9.67
CA HIS A 132 11.91 12.72 -9.36
C HIS A 132 11.68 11.66 -10.42
N ALA A 133 11.59 10.39 -10.01
CA ALA A 133 11.31 9.29 -10.92
C ALA A 133 10.22 8.37 -10.38
N CYS A 134 9.31 7.97 -11.26
CA CYS A 134 8.27 6.99 -11.03
C CYS A 134 8.55 5.75 -11.88
N LEU A 135 8.78 4.62 -11.22
CA LEU A 135 9.04 3.33 -11.85
C LEU A 135 7.84 2.42 -11.62
N MET A 136 7.17 1.95 -12.66
CA MET A 136 5.98 1.11 -12.54
C MET A 136 6.28 -0.33 -12.88
N PHE A 137 5.69 -1.25 -12.12
CA PHE A 137 5.94 -2.67 -12.23
C PHE A 137 4.61 -3.45 -12.26
N ASP A 138 4.57 -4.46 -13.11
CA ASP A 138 3.53 -5.49 -13.15
C ASP A 138 3.82 -6.68 -12.22
N VAL A 139 4.87 -6.53 -11.42
CA VAL A 139 5.37 -7.51 -10.46
C VAL A 139 5.40 -6.93 -9.06
N ILE A 140 5.52 -7.81 -8.07
CA ILE A 140 5.89 -7.50 -6.69
C ILE A 140 7.23 -8.15 -6.31
N ALA A 141 7.72 -7.89 -5.10
CA ALA A 141 9.02 -8.42 -4.66
C ALA A 141 9.10 -9.96 -4.63
N ALA A 142 7.97 -10.69 -4.60
CA ALA A 142 7.96 -12.15 -4.68
C ALA A 142 8.12 -12.71 -6.09
N ASP A 143 7.78 -11.93 -7.12
CA ASP A 143 7.86 -12.38 -8.51
C ASP A 143 9.28 -12.27 -9.09
N VAL A 144 10.17 -11.63 -8.32
CA VAL A 144 11.53 -11.30 -8.76
C VAL A 144 12.55 -12.07 -7.91
N ILE A 145 13.72 -12.31 -8.50
CA ILE A 145 14.83 -12.90 -7.74
C ILE A 145 15.26 -11.96 -6.59
N PRO A 146 15.72 -12.48 -5.43
CA PRO A 146 16.04 -11.65 -4.26
C PRO A 146 17.06 -10.53 -4.50
N THR A 147 17.89 -10.64 -5.54
CA THR A 147 18.86 -9.61 -5.91
C THR A 147 18.24 -8.39 -6.62
N ARG A 148 16.96 -8.46 -7.00
CA ARG A 148 16.25 -7.38 -7.70
C ARG A 148 15.34 -6.54 -6.79
N PHE A 149 15.08 -6.99 -5.56
CA PHE A 149 14.46 -6.19 -4.52
C PHE A 149 15.49 -5.85 -3.45
N SER A 150 15.79 -4.56 -3.28
CA SER A 150 16.71 -4.10 -2.25
C SER A 150 15.96 -3.44 -1.10
N ARG A 151 16.33 -3.81 0.14
CA ARG A 151 15.86 -3.17 1.38
C ARG A 151 16.67 -1.93 1.77
N VAL A 152 17.66 -1.60 0.95
CA VAL A 152 18.49 -0.41 1.08
C VAL A 152 18.59 0.22 -0.29
N PHE A 153 18.09 1.44 -0.43
CA PHE A 153 18.39 2.24 -1.59
C PHE A 153 19.84 2.70 -1.49
N SER A 154 20.69 2.17 -2.38
CA SER A 154 22.11 2.49 -2.45
C SER A 154 22.57 2.66 -3.89
N GLU A 155 21.71 3.21 -4.76
CA GLU A 155 22.15 3.59 -6.09
C GLU A 155 22.86 4.93 -5.99
N THR A 156 24.18 4.92 -6.07
CA THR A 156 24.93 6.09 -6.51
C THR A 156 24.57 6.32 -7.97
N PHE A 157 23.57 7.15 -8.23
CA PHE A 157 23.31 7.64 -9.58
C PHE A 157 24.60 8.27 -10.10
N SER A 158 25.08 7.76 -11.23
CA SER A 158 26.41 8.08 -11.79
C SER A 158 26.55 9.52 -12.28
N HIS A 159 25.50 10.33 -12.13
CA HIS A 159 25.53 11.77 -12.30
C HIS A 159 25.59 12.45 -10.92
N VAL A 160 26.82 12.79 -10.50
CA VAL A 160 27.14 13.80 -9.47
C VAL A 160 26.46 13.62 -8.11
N GLY A 161 26.95 12.71 -7.26
CA GLY A 161 26.84 12.83 -5.79
C GLY A 161 25.45 13.09 -5.19
N VAL A 162 24.36 12.78 -5.90
CA VAL A 162 23.00 13.09 -5.44
C VAL A 162 22.60 12.09 -4.35
N GLN A 163 22.30 12.61 -3.17
CA GLN A 163 21.65 11.84 -2.13
C GLN A 163 20.17 11.64 -2.53
N ALA A 164 19.89 10.52 -3.17
CA ALA A 164 18.53 10.11 -3.52
C ALA A 164 18.00 9.07 -2.52
N THR A 165 16.69 9.04 -2.36
CA THR A 165 15.95 8.02 -1.60
C THR A 165 14.96 7.35 -2.53
N SER A 166 14.64 6.09 -2.26
CA SER A 166 13.56 5.38 -2.95
C SER A 166 12.57 4.84 -1.94
N THR A 167 11.30 4.90 -2.31
CA THR A 167 10.23 4.20 -1.59
C THR A 167 9.51 3.27 -2.56
N PHE A 168 9.35 2.01 -2.15
CA PHE A 168 8.60 1.02 -2.89
C PHE A 168 7.16 0.93 -2.36
N TYR A 169 6.20 0.96 -3.27
CA TYR A 169 4.77 0.92 -2.98
C TYR A 169 4.16 -0.30 -3.65
N GLN A 170 3.61 -1.21 -2.86
CA GLN A 170 2.93 -2.40 -3.35
C GLN A 170 1.42 -2.25 -3.13
N ARG A 171 0.60 -2.55 -4.14
CA ARG A 171 -0.86 -2.55 -3.96
C ARG A 171 -1.29 -3.58 -2.92
N LYS A 172 -2.29 -3.25 -2.11
CA LYS A 172 -2.93 -4.18 -1.18
C LYS A 172 -3.93 -5.08 -1.92
N CYS A 173 -4.37 -6.14 -1.28
CA CYS A 173 -5.48 -6.96 -1.76
C CYS A 173 -6.77 -6.55 -1.03
N ALA A 174 -7.88 -6.43 -1.75
CA ALA A 174 -9.19 -6.03 -1.23
C ALA A 174 -9.82 -7.10 -0.30
#